data_AF-G7Z7L6-F1
#
_entry.id   AF-G7Z7L6-F1
#
_cell.length_a   1.000
_cell.length_b   1.000
_cell.length_c   1.000
_cell.angle_alpha   90.00
_cell.angle_beta   90.00
_cell.angle_gamma   90.00
#
_symmetry.space_group_name_H-M   'P 1'
#
loop_
_entity.id
_entity.type
_entity.pdbx_description
1 polymer ?
#
loop_
_entity_poly.entity_id
_entity_poly.type
_entity_poly.pdbx_seq_one_letter_code
_entity_poly.pdbx_strand_id
1 'polypeptide(L)'
;MKRPGNRRFAGCVAAGAIAALLAGGVALALPSGYARAEVAASAEQGLETAIRARIEAMLPAPWRIESLMVEPLPDAAAQSPEPRAAARVTARVVLGAPTYLVDSREGPVTFLRPAADAGLAKSWVATAHGTRGADGWTVALTPQTPGLLEGIGKPAAELPGRTVVLGTAEARSLREQLDRDAAQRLADDTERRRREEERLAQQTAAAKAEASRAETERRAVEARIAQLADLRGKLAGNDRAARLAAFEAALGGNDPALRQTAMEAALQSRDPVVANLALKDWIARRRAVPIQLYATKEDPSSEVVVQNLGPMTLEIDGFSPVNGALAGKLGAPGYSIARPSSIVGTLAQTELAVNSFGCALTLRLTEHRTLDGLLRCQTLPTLIARITLD
;
A
#
# COMPACT_ATOMS: atom_id res chain seq x y z
N MET A 1 3.17 -37.92 4.41
CA MET A 1 2.03 -38.38 3.57
C MET A 1 2.44 -38.24 2.10
N LYS A 2 3.24 -39.15 1.55
CA LYS A 2 2.81 -40.20 0.58
C LYS A 2 1.57 -39.83 -0.25
N ARG A 3 1.80 -39.47 -1.52
CA ARG A 3 0.88 -39.78 -2.62
C ARG A 3 1.67 -40.24 -3.86
N PRO A 4 1.04 -41.11 -4.67
CA PRO A 4 1.63 -42.15 -5.51
C PRO A 4 1.83 -41.61 -6.94
N GLY A 5 2.64 -42.19 -7.81
CA GLY A 5 2.65 -43.61 -8.20
C GLY A 5 2.10 -43.70 -9.62
N ASN A 6 2.97 -43.49 -10.60
CA ASN A 6 2.72 -43.78 -12.01
C ASN A 6 2.45 -45.29 -12.17
N ARG A 7 1.30 -45.63 -12.75
CA ARG A 7 0.98 -46.99 -13.20
C ARG A 7 0.21 -46.98 -14.52
N ARG A 8 0.84 -47.65 -15.51
CA ARG A 8 0.31 -48.68 -16.45
C ARG A 8 -0.64 -48.15 -17.54
N PHE A 9 -0.60 -48.56 -18.81
CA PHE A 9 -0.61 -49.90 -19.44
C PHE A 9 0.14 -49.82 -20.80
N ALA A 10 1.03 -50.72 -21.21
CA ALA A 10 0.89 -52.13 -21.63
C ALA A 10 0.13 -52.34 -22.97
N GLY A 11 0.82 -52.93 -23.95
CA GLY A 11 0.24 -53.41 -25.22
C GLY A 11 1.28 -54.01 -26.16
N CYS A 12 1.68 -55.26 -25.92
CA CYS A 12 2.43 -56.11 -26.86
C CYS A 12 1.46 -56.92 -27.75
N VAL A 13 1.73 -57.04 -29.05
CA VAL A 13 1.33 -58.17 -29.94
C VAL A 13 2.37 -58.16 -31.10
N ALA A 14 3.33 -59.10 -31.22
CA ALA A 14 3.25 -60.46 -31.82
C ALA A 14 2.85 -60.40 -33.32
N ALA A 15 3.33 -61.19 -34.29
CA ALA A 15 4.13 -62.41 -34.39
C ALA A 15 4.44 -62.67 -35.90
N GLY A 16 5.27 -63.69 -36.18
CA GLY A 16 5.36 -64.40 -37.47
C GLY A 16 6.66 -64.14 -38.23
N ALA A 17 7.72 -64.97 -38.21
CA ALA A 17 7.89 -66.42 -38.46
C ALA A 17 7.68 -66.83 -39.94
N ILE A 18 8.53 -67.79 -40.38
CA ILE A 18 8.67 -68.50 -41.69
C ILE A 18 9.91 -67.99 -42.46
N ALA A 19 11.09 -68.65 -42.42
CA ALA A 19 11.53 -69.90 -43.12
C ALA A 19 11.48 -69.75 -44.67
N ALA A 20 12.36 -70.25 -45.54
CA ALA A 20 13.39 -71.29 -45.53
C ALA A 20 14.31 -71.05 -46.77
N LEU A 21 15.62 -71.35 -46.68
CA LEU A 21 16.35 -72.41 -47.39
C LEU A 21 16.32 -72.46 -48.95
N LEU A 22 17.54 -72.34 -49.49
CA LEU A 22 18.21 -73.19 -50.50
C LEU A 22 18.17 -72.87 -52.01
N ALA A 23 19.31 -73.26 -52.59
CA ALA A 23 19.68 -73.52 -53.98
C ALA A 23 20.14 -72.28 -54.77
N GLY A 24 21.40 -72.15 -55.22
CA GLY A 24 22.37 -73.18 -55.61
C GLY A 24 22.13 -73.55 -57.07
N GLY A 25 22.93 -73.00 -58.00
CA GLY A 25 22.81 -73.32 -59.42
C GLY A 25 23.72 -72.47 -60.31
N VAL A 26 24.87 -73.04 -60.66
CA VAL A 26 25.90 -72.54 -61.58
C VAL A 26 25.40 -72.49 -63.03
N ALA A 27 25.89 -71.53 -63.82
CA ALA A 27 26.18 -71.58 -65.29
C ALA A 27 25.94 -70.20 -65.92
N LEU A 28 26.61 -69.69 -66.95
CA LEU A 28 27.73 -70.10 -67.80
C LEU A 28 28.17 -68.81 -68.53
N ALA A 29 29.36 -68.86 -69.12
CA ALA A 29 30.09 -67.75 -69.69
C ALA A 29 29.52 -67.17 -71.02
N LEU A 30 29.77 -65.85 -71.19
CA LEU A 30 30.07 -65.08 -72.43
C LEU A 30 28.92 -64.86 -73.46
N PRO A 31 28.90 -63.76 -74.26
CA PRO A 31 30.05 -62.95 -74.67
C PRO A 31 29.99 -61.44 -74.35
N SER A 32 31.19 -60.92 -74.15
CA SER A 32 31.61 -59.56 -74.46
C SER A 32 30.91 -58.98 -75.69
N GLY A 33 30.17 -57.87 -75.54
CA GLY A 33 29.64 -57.21 -76.73
C GLY A 33 28.70 -56.02 -76.61
N TYR A 34 28.35 -55.44 -75.45
CA TYR A 34 27.42 -54.28 -75.43
C TYR A 34 27.68 -53.26 -74.31
N ALA A 35 28.91 -52.77 -74.17
CA ALA A 35 29.24 -51.74 -73.17
C ALA A 35 29.09 -50.28 -73.66
N ARG A 36 28.33 -50.00 -74.74
CA ARG A 36 28.24 -48.63 -75.29
C ARG A 36 26.83 -48.05 -75.51
N ALA A 37 25.77 -48.85 -75.34
CA ALA A 37 24.38 -48.37 -75.47
C ALA A 37 23.65 -48.15 -74.13
N GLU A 38 23.97 -48.93 -73.08
CA GLU A 38 23.41 -48.69 -71.73
C GLU A 38 23.94 -47.40 -71.07
N VAL A 39 25.13 -46.94 -71.46
CA VAL A 39 25.75 -45.73 -70.88
C VAL A 39 25.05 -44.44 -71.34
N ALA A 40 24.38 -44.44 -72.50
CA ALA A 40 23.64 -43.27 -73.01
C ALA A 40 22.24 -43.17 -72.38
N ALA A 41 21.47 -44.26 -72.35
CA ALA A 41 20.14 -44.28 -71.74
C ALA A 41 20.17 -44.08 -70.21
N SER A 42 21.21 -44.58 -69.55
CA SER A 42 21.43 -44.38 -68.11
C SER A 42 21.92 -42.94 -67.79
N ALA A 43 22.58 -42.27 -68.74
CA ALA A 43 23.00 -40.86 -68.58
C ALA A 43 21.85 -39.86 -68.75
N GLU A 44 20.87 -40.14 -69.62
CA GLU A 44 19.65 -39.32 -69.81
C GLU A 44 18.70 -39.40 -68.61
N GLN A 45 18.48 -40.60 -68.05
CA GLN A 45 17.72 -40.77 -66.81
C GLN A 45 18.38 -40.08 -65.59
N GLY A 46 19.72 -40.04 -65.56
CA GLY A 46 20.49 -39.30 -64.56
C GLY A 46 20.36 -37.77 -64.66
N LEU A 47 20.16 -37.24 -65.87
CA LEU A 47 19.95 -35.80 -66.09
C LEU A 47 18.52 -35.39 -65.71
N GLU A 48 17.51 -36.16 -66.08
CA GLU A 48 16.11 -35.87 -65.71
C GLU A 48 15.90 -35.92 -64.19
N THR A 49 16.49 -36.90 -63.50
CA THR A 49 16.46 -37.00 -62.03
C THR A 49 17.19 -35.82 -61.36
N ALA A 50 18.34 -35.40 -61.90
CA ALA A 50 19.04 -34.20 -61.43
C ALA A 50 18.24 -32.90 -61.67
N ILE A 51 17.57 -32.79 -62.81
CA ILE A 51 16.67 -31.67 -63.13
C ILE A 51 15.49 -31.66 -62.14
N ARG A 52 14.80 -32.79 -61.92
CA ARG A 52 13.69 -32.90 -60.97
C ARG A 52 14.11 -32.50 -59.56
N ALA A 53 15.20 -33.07 -59.05
CA ALA A 53 15.72 -32.74 -57.72
C ALA A 53 16.08 -31.25 -57.60
N ARG A 54 16.62 -30.65 -58.67
CA ARG A 54 16.93 -29.22 -58.69
C ARG A 54 15.67 -28.35 -58.71
N ILE A 55 14.60 -28.76 -59.39
CA ILE A 55 13.32 -28.06 -59.39
C ILE A 55 12.67 -28.14 -58.01
N GLU A 56 12.62 -29.33 -57.40
CA GLU A 56 12.09 -29.50 -56.03
C GLU A 56 12.83 -28.63 -55.02
N ALA A 57 14.15 -28.48 -55.15
CA ALA A 57 14.95 -27.60 -54.30
C ALA A 57 14.67 -26.10 -54.51
N MET A 58 14.11 -25.69 -55.65
CA MET A 58 13.76 -24.29 -55.95
C MET A 58 12.29 -23.95 -55.73
N LEU A 59 11.41 -24.95 -55.63
CA LEU A 59 9.98 -24.73 -55.42
C LEU A 59 9.72 -24.28 -53.97
N PRO A 60 9.03 -23.15 -53.75
CA PRO A 60 8.63 -22.77 -52.40
C PRO A 60 7.58 -23.76 -51.88
N ALA A 61 7.75 -24.26 -50.64
CA ALA A 61 6.67 -24.97 -49.96
C ALA A 61 5.45 -24.02 -49.90
N PRO A 62 4.21 -24.47 -50.24
CA PRO A 62 3.73 -25.85 -50.33
C PRO A 62 3.47 -26.36 -51.77
N TRP A 63 4.19 -25.84 -52.77
CA TRP A 63 4.08 -26.30 -54.16
C TRP A 63 4.71 -27.69 -54.35
N ARG A 64 4.11 -28.54 -55.19
CA ARG A 64 4.60 -29.87 -55.55
C ARG A 64 4.55 -30.11 -57.06
N ILE A 65 5.52 -30.86 -57.58
CA ILE A 65 5.54 -31.23 -59.01
C ILE A 65 4.52 -32.36 -59.24
N GLU A 66 3.54 -32.13 -60.12
CA GLU A 66 2.57 -33.14 -60.56
C GLU A 66 3.09 -33.87 -61.82
N SER A 67 3.57 -33.11 -62.81
CA SER A 67 4.18 -33.68 -64.02
C SER A 67 5.37 -32.84 -64.50
N LEU A 68 6.31 -33.49 -65.17
CA LEU A 68 7.54 -32.91 -65.69
C LEU A 68 7.73 -33.37 -67.13
N MET A 69 7.95 -32.44 -68.05
CA MET A 69 8.35 -32.72 -69.44
C MET A 69 9.69 -32.06 -69.71
N VAL A 70 10.65 -32.81 -70.24
CA VAL A 70 12.00 -32.36 -70.58
C VAL A 70 12.20 -32.56 -72.08
N GLU A 71 12.37 -31.45 -72.80
CA GLU A 71 12.64 -31.44 -74.24
C GLU A 71 14.10 -31.02 -74.47
N PRO A 72 14.95 -31.86 -75.08
CA PRO A 72 16.34 -31.47 -75.35
C PRO A 72 16.37 -30.33 -76.37
N LEU A 73 17.17 -29.29 -76.09
CA LEU A 73 17.46 -28.23 -77.06
C LEU A 73 18.69 -28.63 -77.89
N PRO A 74 18.66 -28.51 -79.23
CA PRO A 74 19.83 -28.77 -80.05
C PRO A 74 20.95 -27.77 -79.70
N ASP A 75 22.11 -28.29 -79.33
CA ASP A 75 23.25 -27.48 -78.90
C ASP A 75 23.93 -26.81 -80.11
N ALA A 76 24.15 -25.49 -80.04
CA ALA A 76 24.84 -24.71 -81.07
C ALA A 76 26.36 -24.57 -80.82
N ALA A 77 26.95 -25.32 -79.88
CA ALA A 77 28.33 -25.15 -79.43
C ALA A 77 29.19 -26.40 -79.66
N ALA A 78 29.69 -26.60 -80.88
CA ALA A 78 30.61 -27.67 -81.25
C ALA A 78 32.09 -27.46 -80.79
N GLN A 79 32.37 -26.64 -79.77
CA GLN A 79 33.77 -26.27 -79.42
C GLN A 79 34.00 -26.08 -77.91
N SER A 80 33.67 -27.06 -77.07
CA SER A 80 34.13 -27.10 -75.67
C SER A 80 34.39 -28.56 -75.21
N PRO A 81 35.46 -28.83 -74.45
CA PRO A 81 35.87 -30.19 -74.07
C PRO A 81 35.06 -30.82 -72.92
N GLU A 82 34.05 -30.14 -72.39
CA GLU A 82 33.19 -30.62 -71.30
C GLU A 82 31.81 -31.05 -71.83
N PRO A 83 31.20 -32.15 -71.35
CA PRO A 83 29.85 -32.54 -71.75
C PRO A 83 28.85 -31.52 -71.20
N ARG A 84 28.29 -30.70 -72.11
CA ARG A 84 27.20 -29.75 -71.85
C ARG A 84 25.92 -30.24 -72.49
N ALA A 85 24.79 -30.00 -71.82
CA ALA A 85 23.46 -30.29 -72.35
C ALA A 85 22.51 -29.14 -72.00
N ALA A 86 21.68 -28.75 -72.96
CA ALA A 86 20.60 -27.78 -72.77
C ALA A 86 19.24 -28.46 -72.97
N ALA A 87 18.27 -28.18 -72.10
CA ALA A 87 16.91 -28.70 -72.23
C ALA A 87 15.87 -27.66 -71.81
N ARG A 88 14.73 -27.65 -72.49
CA ARG A 88 13.54 -26.92 -72.06
C ARG A 88 12.76 -27.82 -71.12
N VAL A 89 12.41 -27.28 -69.96
CA VAL A 89 11.69 -27.99 -68.93
C VAL A 89 10.34 -27.33 -68.71
N THR A 90 9.27 -28.11 -68.80
CA THR A 90 7.91 -27.69 -68.47
C THR A 90 7.42 -28.54 -67.30
N ALA A 91 7.25 -27.93 -66.14
CA ALA A 91 6.72 -28.58 -64.95
C ALA A 91 5.29 -28.10 -64.68
N ARG A 92 4.37 -29.03 -64.44
CA ARG A 92 3.05 -28.71 -63.87
C ARG A 92 3.16 -28.84 -62.35
N VAL A 93 2.90 -27.74 -61.66
CA VAL A 93 3.08 -27.62 -60.21
C VAL A 93 1.74 -27.36 -59.55
N VAL A 94 1.43 -28.07 -58.48
CA VAL A 94 0.14 -28.01 -57.77
C VAL A 94 0.35 -27.63 -56.31
N LEU A 95 -0.57 -26.82 -55.78
CA LEU A 95 -0.58 -26.45 -54.37
C LEU A 95 -1.12 -27.60 -53.50
N GLY A 96 -0.30 -28.10 -52.58
CA GLY A 96 -0.66 -29.26 -51.75
C GLY A 96 -1.65 -28.99 -50.62
N ALA A 97 -1.80 -27.73 -50.20
CA ALA A 97 -2.65 -27.33 -49.07
C ALA A 97 -3.19 -25.90 -49.29
N PRO A 98 -4.35 -25.53 -48.71
CA PRO A 98 -4.84 -24.17 -48.80
C PRO A 98 -3.88 -23.21 -48.07
N THR A 99 -3.72 -22.03 -48.64
CA THR A 99 -2.81 -20.99 -48.17
C THR A 99 -3.59 -19.75 -47.78
N TYR A 100 -3.07 -19.04 -46.79
CA TYR A 100 -3.73 -17.92 -46.14
C TYR A 100 -2.76 -16.75 -45.97
N LEU A 101 -3.33 -15.55 -45.92
CA LEU A 101 -2.65 -14.32 -45.52
C LEU A 101 -3.13 -13.92 -44.13
N VAL A 102 -2.23 -13.33 -43.33
CA VAL A 102 -2.60 -12.77 -42.02
C VAL A 102 -3.34 -11.45 -42.25
N ASP A 103 -4.55 -11.35 -41.71
CA ASP A 103 -5.38 -10.14 -41.79
C ASP A 103 -5.16 -9.27 -40.54
N SER A 104 -5.43 -9.82 -39.36
CA SER A 104 -5.24 -9.16 -38.07
C SER A 104 -4.74 -10.14 -37.02
N ARG A 105 -4.15 -9.59 -35.95
CA ARG A 105 -3.72 -10.35 -34.78
C ARG A 105 -4.29 -9.72 -33.51
N GLU A 106 -5.08 -10.49 -32.79
CA GLU A 106 -5.73 -10.06 -31.55
C GLU A 106 -5.23 -10.97 -30.42
N GLY A 107 -4.16 -10.52 -29.76
CA GLY A 107 -3.48 -11.27 -28.71
C GLY A 107 -2.92 -12.63 -29.21
N PRO A 108 -3.39 -13.78 -28.67
CA PRO A 108 -2.92 -15.10 -29.06
C PRO A 108 -3.60 -15.67 -30.33
N VAL A 109 -4.58 -14.95 -30.89
CA VAL A 109 -5.38 -15.38 -32.05
C VAL A 109 -4.93 -14.63 -33.30
N THR A 110 -4.76 -15.37 -34.39
CA THR A 110 -4.40 -14.82 -35.70
C THR A 110 -5.55 -15.05 -36.68
N PHE A 111 -6.13 -13.97 -37.19
CA PHE A 111 -7.21 -14.03 -38.17
C PHE A 111 -6.65 -14.12 -39.58
N LEU A 112 -7.15 -15.10 -40.33
CA LEU A 112 -6.62 -15.48 -41.63
C LEU A 112 -7.59 -15.14 -42.75
N ARG A 113 -7.07 -14.57 -43.84
CA ARG A 113 -7.79 -14.38 -45.11
C ARG A 113 -7.38 -15.48 -46.10
N PRO A 114 -8.33 -16.18 -46.75
CA PRO A 114 -7.99 -17.15 -47.80
C PRO A 114 -7.21 -16.51 -48.95
N ALA A 115 -6.13 -17.16 -49.41
CA ALA A 115 -5.25 -16.66 -50.46
C ALA A 115 -5.26 -17.56 -51.72
N ALA A 116 -5.12 -18.87 -51.54
CA ALA A 116 -5.30 -19.85 -52.61
C ALA A 116 -5.73 -21.21 -52.05
N ASP A 117 -6.57 -21.91 -52.81
CA ASP A 117 -7.11 -23.22 -52.46
C ASP A 117 -6.14 -24.36 -52.80
N ALA A 118 -6.26 -25.48 -52.07
CA ALA A 118 -5.55 -26.70 -52.43
C ALA A 118 -5.96 -27.18 -53.82
N GLY A 119 -4.99 -27.67 -54.60
CA GLY A 119 -5.22 -28.11 -55.97
C GLY A 119 -5.03 -27.03 -57.04
N LEU A 120 -4.68 -25.79 -56.66
CA LEU A 120 -4.29 -24.76 -57.61
C LEU A 120 -3.08 -25.24 -58.43
N ALA A 121 -3.27 -25.38 -59.75
CA ALA A 121 -2.23 -25.83 -60.68
C ALA A 121 -1.65 -24.65 -61.48
N LYS A 122 -0.33 -24.60 -61.63
CA LYS A 122 0.38 -23.65 -62.50
C LYS A 122 1.40 -24.38 -63.37
N SER A 123 1.55 -23.93 -64.62
CA SER A 123 2.61 -24.39 -65.53
C SER A 123 3.85 -23.52 -65.36
N TRP A 124 4.96 -24.12 -64.95
CA TRP A 124 6.25 -23.46 -64.78
C TRP A 124 7.21 -23.92 -65.87
N VAL A 125 7.77 -22.98 -66.63
CA VAL A 125 8.69 -23.27 -67.74
C VAL A 125 10.07 -22.69 -67.43
N ALA A 126 11.11 -23.49 -67.63
CA ALA A 126 12.50 -23.08 -67.40
C ALA A 126 13.43 -23.68 -68.46
N THR A 127 14.58 -23.06 -68.66
CA THR A 127 15.69 -23.62 -69.45
C THR A 127 16.72 -24.21 -68.49
N ALA A 128 17.02 -25.50 -68.65
CA ALA A 128 18.03 -26.23 -67.90
C ALA A 128 19.35 -26.28 -68.67
N HIS A 129 20.45 -25.95 -68.00
CA HIS A 129 21.82 -26.12 -68.48
C HIS A 129 22.53 -27.11 -67.56
N GLY A 130 22.87 -28.29 -68.08
CA GLY A 130 23.57 -29.34 -67.35
C GLY A 130 25.06 -29.39 -67.74
N THR A 131 25.94 -29.44 -66.74
CA THR A 131 27.38 -29.70 -66.89
C THR A 131 27.75 -30.98 -66.14
N ARG A 132 28.39 -31.94 -66.81
CA ARG A 132 28.78 -33.22 -66.19
C ARG A 132 30.17 -33.13 -65.56
N GLY A 133 30.24 -33.25 -64.24
CA GLY A 133 31.48 -33.26 -63.45
C GLY A 133 31.82 -34.65 -62.88
N ALA A 134 32.88 -34.71 -62.07
CA ALA A 134 33.34 -35.94 -61.41
C ALA A 134 32.30 -36.53 -60.43
N ASP A 135 31.47 -35.67 -59.82
CA ASP A 135 30.46 -36.04 -58.81
C ASP A 135 29.03 -36.19 -59.37
N GLY A 136 28.85 -36.11 -60.70
CA GLY A 136 27.56 -36.22 -61.38
C GLY A 136 27.16 -34.99 -62.19
N TRP A 137 25.87 -34.86 -62.49
CA TRP A 137 25.32 -33.72 -63.23
C TRP A 137 25.12 -32.51 -62.32
N THR A 138 25.65 -31.36 -62.72
CA THR A 138 25.34 -30.06 -62.11
C THR A 138 24.37 -29.31 -63.03
N VAL A 139 23.22 -28.90 -62.50
CA VAL A 139 22.13 -28.31 -63.30
C VAL A 139 21.84 -26.88 -62.84
N ALA A 140 22.00 -25.92 -63.77
CA ALA A 140 21.52 -24.56 -63.62
C ALA A 140 20.16 -24.39 -64.34
N LEU A 141 19.18 -23.80 -63.66
CA LEU A 141 17.84 -23.58 -64.20
C LEU A 141 17.56 -22.09 -64.29
N THR A 142 17.10 -21.64 -65.45
CA THR A 142 16.67 -20.25 -65.68
C THR A 142 15.17 -20.22 -65.99
N PRO A 143 14.30 -19.80 -65.05
CA PRO A 143 12.85 -19.75 -65.27
C PRO A 143 12.48 -18.67 -66.30
N GLN A 144 11.51 -18.96 -67.17
CA GLN A 144 11.01 -18.00 -68.16
C GLN A 144 10.11 -16.92 -67.53
N THR A 145 9.48 -17.22 -66.40
CA THR A 145 8.64 -16.27 -65.65
C THR A 145 9.06 -16.29 -64.17
N PRO A 146 10.05 -15.49 -63.77
CA PRO A 146 10.42 -15.36 -62.37
C PRO A 146 9.24 -14.81 -61.56
N GLY A 147 8.99 -15.36 -60.36
CA GLY A 147 7.92 -14.91 -59.46
C GLY A 147 6.53 -15.55 -59.65
N LEU A 148 6.33 -16.43 -60.64
CA LEU A 148 5.02 -17.07 -60.92
C LEU A 148 4.41 -17.81 -59.71
N LEU A 149 5.26 -18.33 -58.83
CA LEU A 149 4.90 -19.14 -57.67
C LEU A 149 4.93 -18.35 -56.35
N GLU A 150 5.28 -17.07 -56.40
CA GLU A 150 5.34 -16.17 -55.24
C GLU A 150 3.97 -15.55 -54.92
N GLY A 151 3.79 -15.08 -53.68
CA GLY A 151 2.62 -14.28 -53.28
C GLY A 151 1.36 -15.05 -52.86
N ILE A 152 1.37 -16.38 -52.84
CA ILE A 152 0.22 -17.21 -52.43
C ILE A 152 0.03 -17.37 -50.91
N GLY A 153 0.81 -16.71 -50.05
CA GLY A 153 0.66 -16.81 -48.59
C GLY A 153 1.23 -18.11 -48.00
N LYS A 154 0.81 -18.47 -46.78
CA LYS A 154 1.34 -19.64 -46.04
C LYS A 154 0.23 -20.60 -45.58
N PRO A 155 0.52 -21.91 -45.43
CA PRO A 155 -0.39 -22.84 -44.78
C PRO A 155 -0.74 -22.40 -43.35
N ALA A 156 -1.96 -22.71 -42.89
CA ALA A 156 -2.43 -22.32 -41.56
C ALA A 156 -1.55 -22.85 -40.40
N ALA A 157 -0.89 -24.00 -40.59
CA ALA A 157 -0.03 -24.62 -39.59
C ALA A 157 1.32 -23.90 -39.40
N GLU A 158 1.76 -23.12 -40.39
CA GLU A 158 3.01 -22.36 -40.33
C GLU A 158 2.82 -20.95 -39.76
N LEU A 159 1.56 -20.57 -39.47
CA LEU A 159 1.21 -19.27 -38.95
C LEU A 159 1.15 -19.32 -37.41
N PRO A 160 1.66 -18.28 -36.71
CA PRO A 160 1.79 -18.31 -35.26
C PRO A 160 0.44 -18.21 -34.55
N GLY A 161 0.30 -18.92 -33.43
CA GLY A 161 -0.85 -18.81 -32.53
C GLY A 161 -2.06 -19.65 -32.95
N ARG A 162 -3.21 -19.38 -32.34
CA ARG A 162 -4.47 -20.03 -32.72
C ARG A 162 -5.00 -19.34 -33.98
N THR A 163 -5.01 -20.05 -35.10
CA THR A 163 -5.45 -19.51 -36.38
C THR A 163 -6.96 -19.69 -36.57
N VAL A 164 -7.63 -18.64 -37.04
CA VAL A 164 -9.06 -18.67 -37.33
C VAL A 164 -9.31 -17.98 -38.68
N VAL A 165 -10.01 -18.65 -39.59
CA VAL A 165 -10.28 -18.13 -40.94
C VAL A 165 -11.47 -17.17 -40.91
N LEU A 166 -11.30 -15.99 -41.50
CA LEU A 166 -12.34 -14.97 -41.62
C LEU A 166 -13.54 -15.47 -42.42
N GLY A 167 -14.74 -15.04 -42.00
CA GLY A 167 -16.01 -15.42 -42.63
C GLY A 167 -16.66 -16.67 -42.02
N THR A 168 -15.91 -17.48 -41.26
CA THR A 168 -16.43 -18.64 -40.53
C THR A 168 -17.28 -18.23 -39.31
N ALA A 169 -18.17 -19.12 -38.87
CA ALA A 169 -18.97 -18.91 -37.65
C ALA A 169 -18.08 -18.83 -36.39
N GLU A 170 -16.97 -19.56 -36.39
CA GLU A 170 -15.97 -19.54 -35.31
C GLU A 170 -15.28 -18.17 -35.19
N ALA A 171 -14.96 -17.52 -36.31
CA ALA A 171 -14.36 -16.17 -36.29
C ALA A 171 -15.29 -15.12 -35.69
N ARG A 172 -16.59 -15.20 -35.99
CA ARG A 172 -17.59 -14.25 -35.47
C ARG A 172 -17.82 -14.43 -33.98
N SER A 173 -18.03 -15.66 -33.54
CA SER A 173 -18.25 -15.95 -32.11
C SER A 173 -17.04 -15.61 -31.25
N LEU A 174 -15.83 -15.83 -31.77
CA LEU A 174 -14.59 -15.47 -31.07
C LEU A 174 -14.42 -13.96 -30.93
N ARG A 175 -14.70 -13.18 -31.99
CA ARG A 175 -14.68 -11.71 -31.90
C ARG A 175 -15.71 -11.18 -30.91
N GLU A 176 -16.94 -11.66 -30.98
CA GLU A 176 -17.99 -11.30 -30.02
C GLU A 176 -17.64 -11.67 -28.57
N GLN A 177 -16.89 -12.74 -28.35
CA GLN A 177 -16.35 -13.10 -27.03
C GLN A 177 -15.27 -12.11 -26.58
N LEU A 178 -14.29 -11.83 -27.45
CA LEU A 178 -13.20 -10.88 -27.14
C LEU A 178 -13.74 -9.47 -26.87
N ASP A 179 -14.72 -9.01 -27.63
CA ASP A 179 -15.35 -7.69 -27.45
C ASP A 179 -16.11 -7.62 -26.12
N ARG A 180 -16.86 -8.68 -25.76
CA ARG A 180 -17.55 -8.76 -24.46
C ARG A 180 -16.57 -8.75 -23.29
N ASP A 181 -15.50 -9.55 -23.39
CA ASP A 181 -14.46 -9.59 -22.37
C ASP A 181 -13.74 -8.24 -22.23
N ALA A 182 -13.45 -7.57 -23.35
CA ALA A 182 -12.83 -6.25 -23.35
C ALA A 182 -13.74 -5.20 -22.71
N ALA A 183 -15.03 -5.19 -23.06
CA ALA A 183 -16.02 -4.30 -22.46
C ALA A 183 -16.17 -4.55 -20.96
N GLN A 184 -16.19 -5.81 -20.53
CA GLN A 184 -16.29 -6.17 -19.11
C GLN A 184 -15.06 -5.71 -18.32
N ARG A 185 -13.83 -5.90 -18.86
CA ARG A 185 -12.61 -5.42 -18.20
C ARG A 185 -12.59 -3.90 -18.05
N LEU A 186 -13.02 -3.18 -19.08
CA LEU A 186 -13.13 -1.72 -19.01
C LEU A 186 -14.15 -1.28 -17.95
N ALA A 187 -15.31 -1.93 -17.89
CA ALA A 187 -16.31 -1.65 -16.87
C ALA A 187 -15.75 -1.89 -15.45
N ASP A 188 -15.16 -3.06 -15.21
CA ASP A 188 -14.56 -3.42 -13.92
C ASP A 188 -13.45 -2.44 -13.50
N ASP A 189 -12.59 -2.03 -14.43
CA ASP A 189 -11.50 -1.09 -14.16
C ASP A 189 -12.05 0.32 -13.85
N THR A 190 -13.10 0.76 -14.55
CA THR A 190 -13.75 2.05 -14.24
C THR A 190 -14.43 2.05 -12.88
N GLU A 191 -15.08 0.95 -12.49
CA GLU A 191 -15.66 0.81 -11.16
C GLU A 191 -14.59 0.81 -10.07
N ARG A 192 -13.47 0.11 -10.29
CA ARG A 192 -12.33 0.10 -9.35
C ARG A 192 -11.77 1.50 -9.16
N ARG A 193 -11.48 2.22 -10.25
CA ARG A 193 -10.99 3.60 -10.19
C ARG A 193 -11.94 4.51 -9.44
N ARG A 194 -13.24 4.42 -9.73
CA ARG A 194 -14.26 5.21 -9.03
C ARG A 194 -14.27 4.92 -7.52
N ARG A 195 -14.21 3.65 -7.11
CA ARG A 195 -14.14 3.27 -5.68
C ARG A 195 -12.87 3.77 -5.01
N GLU A 196 -11.74 3.75 -5.72
CA GLU A 196 -10.47 4.28 -5.23
C GLU A 196 -10.52 5.81 -5.07
N GLU A 197 -11.04 6.52 -6.06
CA GLU A 197 -11.26 7.97 -6.00
C GLU A 197 -12.20 8.38 -4.87
N GLU A 198 -13.32 7.66 -4.69
CA GLU A 198 -14.27 7.89 -3.59
C GLU A 198 -13.59 7.66 -2.22
N ARG A 199 -12.76 6.63 -2.07
CA ARG A 199 -11.98 6.39 -0.85
C ARG A 199 -10.95 7.49 -0.59
N LEU A 200 -10.23 7.93 -1.61
CA LEU A 200 -9.28 9.04 -1.49
C LEU A 200 -9.99 10.35 -1.13
N ALA A 201 -11.15 10.62 -1.73
CA ALA A 201 -11.98 11.77 -1.37
C ALA A 201 -12.46 11.70 0.09
N GLN A 202 -12.87 10.52 0.57
CA GLN A 202 -13.26 10.33 1.97
C GLN A 202 -12.08 10.54 2.93
N GLN A 203 -10.90 9.99 2.61
CA GLN A 203 -9.70 10.15 3.44
C GLN A 203 -9.25 11.62 3.48
N THR A 204 -9.26 12.31 2.35
CA THR A 204 -8.88 13.73 2.29
C THR A 204 -9.90 14.63 3.01
N ALA A 205 -11.19 14.32 2.93
CA ALA A 205 -12.23 15.01 3.69
C ALA A 205 -12.08 14.80 5.21
N ALA A 206 -11.82 13.56 5.64
CA ALA A 206 -11.56 13.24 7.05
C ALA A 206 -10.32 13.97 7.57
N ALA A 207 -9.20 13.92 6.83
CA ALA A 207 -7.97 14.62 7.19
C ALA A 207 -8.17 16.15 7.29
N LYS A 208 -8.94 16.75 6.38
CA LYS A 208 -9.28 18.18 6.45
C LYS A 208 -10.14 18.51 7.67
N ALA A 209 -11.12 17.66 8.00
CA ALA A 209 -11.96 17.85 9.17
C ALA A 209 -11.13 17.76 10.46
N GLU A 210 -10.23 16.79 10.58
CA GLU A 210 -9.31 16.67 11.72
C GLU A 210 -8.35 17.85 11.83
N ALA A 211 -7.78 18.31 10.71
CA ALA A 211 -6.92 19.49 10.69
C ALA A 211 -7.66 20.74 11.17
N SER A 212 -8.92 20.94 10.76
CA SER A 212 -9.73 22.07 11.22
C SER A 212 -10.02 22.01 12.72
N ARG A 213 -10.30 20.82 13.27
CA ARG A 213 -10.52 20.62 14.71
C ARG A 213 -9.24 20.93 15.49
N ALA A 214 -8.11 20.38 15.06
CA ALA A 214 -6.81 20.64 15.68
C ALA A 214 -6.44 22.13 15.65
N GLU A 215 -6.77 22.85 14.58
CA GLU A 215 -6.53 24.29 14.50
C GLU A 215 -7.43 25.07 15.48
N THR A 216 -8.71 24.71 15.61
CA THR A 216 -9.60 25.34 16.60
C THR A 216 -9.12 25.10 18.03
N GLU A 217 -8.64 23.89 18.34
CA GLU A 217 -8.07 23.57 19.65
C GLU A 217 -6.79 24.37 19.92
N ARG A 218 -5.89 24.48 18.93
CA ARG A 218 -4.68 25.30 19.05
C ARG A 218 -5.01 26.76 19.32
N ARG A 219 -5.95 27.35 18.58
CA ARG A 219 -6.39 28.73 18.80
C ARG A 219 -7.01 28.93 20.18
N ALA A 220 -7.78 27.96 20.68
CA ALA A 220 -8.34 28.00 22.03
C ALA A 220 -7.25 27.94 23.10
N VAL A 221 -6.23 27.09 22.93
CA VAL A 221 -5.09 27.01 23.84
C VAL A 221 -4.26 28.30 23.80
N GLU A 222 -3.96 28.84 22.63
CA GLU A 222 -3.24 30.11 22.48
C GLU A 222 -3.99 31.28 23.13
N ALA A 223 -5.31 31.35 22.93
CA ALA A 223 -6.16 32.34 23.59
C ALA A 223 -6.11 32.20 25.12
N ARG A 224 -6.13 30.96 25.64
CA ARG A 224 -6.01 30.70 27.09
C ARG A 224 -4.64 31.10 27.64
N ILE A 225 -3.56 30.83 26.89
CA ILE A 225 -2.20 31.26 27.26
C ILE A 225 -2.10 32.79 27.29
N ALA A 226 -2.69 33.48 26.30
CA ALA A 226 -2.72 34.94 26.28
C ALA A 226 -3.49 35.53 27.47
N GLN A 227 -4.65 34.94 27.82
CA GLN A 227 -5.41 35.34 29.01
C GLN A 227 -4.62 35.13 30.30
N LEU A 228 -3.94 33.99 30.44
CA LEU A 228 -3.04 33.70 31.56
C LEU A 228 -1.90 34.72 31.66
N ALA A 229 -1.27 35.07 30.53
CA ALA A 229 -0.18 36.04 30.49
C ALA A 229 -0.66 37.45 30.86
N ASP A 230 -1.80 37.90 30.32
CA ASP A 230 -2.41 39.18 30.64
C ASP A 230 -2.79 39.29 32.12
N LEU A 231 -3.43 38.25 32.68
CA LEU A 231 -3.76 38.20 34.10
C LEU A 231 -2.51 38.24 34.99
N ARG A 232 -1.46 37.49 34.65
CA ARG A 232 -0.18 37.56 35.39
C ARG A 232 0.44 38.95 35.33
N GLY A 233 0.42 39.59 34.16
CA GLY A 233 0.91 40.96 33.99
C GLY A 233 0.14 41.96 34.87
N LYS A 234 -1.19 41.86 34.91
CA LYS A 234 -2.04 42.70 35.75
C LYS A 234 -1.83 42.44 37.24
N LEU A 235 -1.70 41.19 37.66
CA LEU A 235 -1.49 40.81 39.06
C LEU A 235 -0.11 41.23 39.60
N ALA A 236 0.92 41.21 38.75
CA ALA A 236 2.28 41.65 39.10
C ALA A 236 2.48 43.17 38.95
N GLY A 237 1.55 43.87 38.31
CA GLY A 237 1.63 45.30 38.04
C GLY A 237 1.55 46.17 39.30
N ASN A 238 2.04 47.41 39.20
CA ASN A 238 2.03 48.36 40.32
C ASN A 238 0.65 49.01 40.54
N ASP A 239 -0.24 48.98 39.54
CA ASP A 239 -1.57 49.56 39.65
C ASP A 239 -2.46 48.71 40.59
N ARG A 240 -2.97 49.36 41.63
CA ARG A 240 -3.82 48.73 42.64
C ARG A 240 -5.21 48.40 42.10
N ALA A 241 -5.81 49.30 41.33
CA ALA A 241 -7.17 49.12 40.83
C ALA A 241 -7.22 48.00 39.79
N ALA A 242 -6.25 47.96 38.88
CA ALA A 242 -6.10 46.89 37.90
C ALA A 242 -5.87 45.52 38.56
N ARG A 243 -5.08 45.44 39.64
CA ARG A 243 -4.86 44.19 40.39
C ARG A 243 -6.14 43.66 41.05
N LEU A 244 -6.88 44.53 41.71
CA LEU A 244 -8.16 44.15 42.35
C LEU A 244 -9.16 43.65 41.30
N ALA A 245 -9.34 44.40 40.20
CA ALA A 245 -10.24 44.00 39.13
C ALA A 245 -9.82 42.68 38.44
N ALA A 246 -8.52 42.48 38.21
CA ALA A 246 -7.99 41.24 37.64
C ALA A 246 -8.21 40.05 38.59
N PHE A 247 -8.07 40.26 39.89
CA PHE A 247 -8.31 39.23 40.90
C PHE A 247 -9.79 38.86 41.01
N GLU A 248 -10.70 39.83 41.04
CA GLU A 248 -12.14 39.59 41.05
C GLU A 248 -12.61 38.88 39.78
N ALA A 249 -12.11 39.29 38.61
CA ALA A 249 -12.39 38.64 37.35
C ALA A 249 -11.89 37.18 37.32
N ALA A 250 -10.71 36.91 37.90
CA ALA A 250 -10.19 35.56 38.01
C ALA A 250 -11.04 34.70 38.95
N LEU A 251 -11.44 35.21 40.12
CA LEU A 251 -12.30 34.50 41.07
C LEU A 251 -13.71 34.22 40.53
N GLY A 252 -14.29 35.15 39.77
CA GLY A 252 -15.58 34.97 39.10
C GLY A 252 -15.53 34.06 37.87
N GLY A 253 -14.33 33.76 37.35
CA GLY A 253 -14.13 32.90 36.19
C GLY A 253 -14.23 31.41 36.51
N ASN A 254 -14.63 30.61 35.51
CA ASN A 254 -14.74 29.15 35.66
C ASN A 254 -13.40 28.42 35.54
N ASP A 255 -12.32 29.06 35.08
CA ASP A 255 -11.03 28.41 34.90
C ASP A 255 -10.31 28.19 36.26
N PRO A 256 -10.09 26.93 36.68
CA PRO A 256 -9.42 26.64 37.95
C PRO A 256 -7.95 27.07 37.95
N ALA A 257 -7.25 27.03 36.80
CA ALA A 257 -5.84 27.39 36.72
C ALA A 257 -5.63 28.91 36.88
N LEU A 258 -6.55 29.70 36.32
CA LEU A 258 -6.57 31.16 36.51
C LEU A 258 -6.82 31.52 37.97
N ARG A 259 -7.79 30.86 38.60
CA ARG A 259 -8.10 31.07 40.03
C ARG A 259 -6.94 30.73 40.93
N GLN A 260 -6.29 29.57 40.73
CA GLN A 260 -5.12 29.19 41.52
C GLN A 260 -3.99 30.21 41.36
N THR A 261 -3.65 30.60 40.12
CA THR A 261 -2.62 31.62 39.86
C THR A 261 -2.96 32.95 40.55
N ALA A 262 -4.23 33.36 40.51
CA ALA A 262 -4.70 34.57 41.16
C ALA A 262 -4.60 34.49 42.69
N MET A 263 -5.05 33.39 43.30
CA MET A 263 -4.95 33.15 44.76
C MET A 263 -3.50 33.18 45.22
N GLU A 264 -2.62 32.51 44.49
CA GLU A 264 -1.19 32.46 44.78
C GLU A 264 -0.52 33.84 44.74
N ALA A 265 -0.84 34.65 43.72
CA ALA A 265 -0.35 36.01 43.61
C ALA A 265 -0.94 36.93 44.69
N ALA A 266 -2.21 36.72 45.05
CA ALA A 266 -2.91 37.52 46.05
C ALA A 266 -2.38 37.27 47.47
N LEU A 267 -2.10 36.02 47.84
CA LEU A 267 -1.51 35.67 49.13
C LEU A 267 -0.06 36.17 49.29
N GLN A 268 0.65 36.37 48.19
CA GLN A 268 1.99 36.99 48.18
C GLN A 268 1.95 38.52 48.03
N SER A 269 0.78 39.09 47.75
CA SER A 269 0.62 40.53 47.57
C SER A 269 0.78 41.27 48.89
N ARG A 270 1.44 42.43 48.84
CA ARG A 270 1.53 43.36 49.97
C ARG A 270 0.25 44.18 50.18
N ASP A 271 -0.76 44.04 49.31
CA ASP A 271 -2.04 44.73 49.47
C ASP A 271 -2.98 43.92 50.39
N PRO A 272 -3.32 44.44 51.59
CA PRO A 272 -4.17 43.73 52.55
C PRO A 272 -5.59 43.49 52.03
N VAL A 273 -6.08 44.27 51.06
CA VAL A 273 -7.42 44.08 50.49
C VAL A 273 -7.45 42.85 49.57
N VAL A 274 -6.43 42.71 48.71
CA VAL A 274 -6.28 41.56 47.82
C VAL A 274 -6.05 40.28 48.62
N ALA A 275 -5.18 40.35 49.64
CA ALA A 275 -4.94 39.23 50.56
C ALA A 275 -6.21 38.82 51.33
N ASN A 276 -7.01 39.78 51.81
CA ASN A 276 -8.28 39.50 52.47
C ASN A 276 -9.28 38.78 51.55
N LEU A 277 -9.41 39.23 50.29
CA LEU A 277 -10.30 38.57 49.33
C LEU A 277 -9.84 37.12 49.04
N ALA A 278 -8.53 36.89 48.92
CA ALA A 278 -7.99 35.54 48.76
C ALA A 278 -8.24 34.65 49.98
N LEU A 279 -8.06 35.18 51.20
CA LEU A 279 -8.35 34.46 52.43
C LEU A 279 -9.85 34.14 52.55
N LYS A 280 -10.73 35.08 52.20
CA LYS A 280 -12.19 34.86 52.18
C LYS A 280 -12.57 33.74 51.21
N ASP A 281 -12.03 33.75 50.00
CA ASP A 281 -12.28 32.68 49.01
C ASP A 281 -11.71 31.33 49.49
N TRP A 282 -10.50 31.33 50.07
CA TRP A 282 -9.88 30.11 50.62
C TRP A 282 -10.70 29.50 51.76
N ILE A 283 -11.13 30.30 52.75
CA ILE A 283 -11.97 29.83 53.86
C ILE A 283 -13.33 29.35 53.34
N ALA A 284 -13.97 30.08 52.42
CA ALA A 284 -15.29 29.73 51.89
C ALA A 284 -15.33 28.35 51.21
N ARG A 285 -14.19 27.87 50.70
CA ARG A 285 -14.08 26.57 50.01
C ARG A 285 -13.71 25.42 50.95
N ARG A 286 -13.27 25.69 52.19
CA ARG A 286 -12.83 24.66 53.13
C ARG A 286 -13.89 24.39 54.18
N ARG A 287 -14.11 23.10 54.44
CA ARG A 287 -14.98 22.64 55.52
C ARG A 287 -14.20 22.29 56.79
N ALA A 288 -12.94 21.92 56.64
CA ALA A 288 -12.05 21.61 57.75
C ALA A 288 -10.65 22.12 57.44
N VAL A 289 -10.02 22.74 58.44
CA VAL A 289 -8.70 23.33 58.34
C VAL A 289 -7.82 22.78 59.48
N PRO A 290 -6.72 22.08 59.16
CA PRO A 290 -5.80 21.60 60.18
C PRO A 290 -4.99 22.77 60.76
N ILE A 291 -4.84 22.77 62.07
CA ILE A 291 -4.03 23.72 62.83
C ILE A 291 -2.86 22.95 63.44
N GLN A 292 -1.65 23.34 63.06
CA GLN A 292 -0.41 22.84 63.64
C GLN A 292 -0.09 23.68 64.88
N LEU A 293 0.12 23.01 66.01
CA LEU A 293 0.48 23.65 67.27
C LEU A 293 1.97 23.46 67.55
N TYR A 294 2.62 24.51 68.03
CA TYR A 294 4.01 24.48 68.48
C TYR A 294 4.14 25.04 69.90
N ALA A 295 5.12 24.52 70.63
CA ALA A 295 5.47 24.97 71.96
C ALA A 295 6.05 26.40 71.91
N THR A 296 5.79 27.18 72.95
CA THR A 296 6.41 28.49 73.14
C THR A 296 7.66 28.34 74.00
N LYS A 297 8.66 29.21 73.77
CA LYS A 297 9.86 29.27 74.64
C LYS A 297 9.58 29.92 76.00
N GLU A 298 8.43 30.58 76.12
CA GLU A 298 8.01 31.32 77.31
C GLU A 298 7.48 30.38 78.40
N ASP A 299 6.79 29.30 78.01
CA ASP A 299 6.19 28.33 78.93
C ASP A 299 6.82 26.93 78.75
N PRO A 300 7.63 26.42 79.70
CA PRO A 300 8.25 25.09 79.59
C PRO A 300 7.23 23.94 79.64
N SER A 301 6.03 24.18 80.17
CA SER A 301 4.92 23.22 80.16
C SER A 301 4.24 23.09 78.79
N SER A 302 4.50 24.01 77.85
CA SER A 302 3.86 24.02 76.52
C SER A 302 4.28 22.83 75.65
N GLU A 303 5.51 22.31 75.80
CA GLU A 303 6.00 21.18 75.01
C GLU A 303 5.25 19.88 75.34
N VAL A 304 5.04 19.61 76.62
CA VAL A 304 4.25 18.46 77.10
C VAL A 304 2.79 18.58 76.64
N VAL A 305 2.24 19.79 76.69
CA VAL A 305 0.86 20.04 76.27
C VAL A 305 0.67 19.85 74.76
N VAL A 306 1.62 20.28 73.93
CA VAL A 306 1.58 20.07 72.47
C VAL A 306 1.67 18.58 72.12
N GLN A 307 2.54 17.82 72.79
CA GLN A 307 2.64 16.37 72.58
C GLN A 307 1.35 15.63 72.92
N ASN A 308 0.60 16.11 73.93
CA ASN A 308 -0.64 15.47 74.39
C ASN A 308 -1.90 15.95 73.63
N LEU A 309 -1.96 17.19 73.14
CA LEU A 309 -3.13 17.76 72.48
C LEU A 309 -3.39 17.15 71.09
N GLY A 310 -2.37 16.65 70.40
CA GLY A 310 -2.50 16.12 69.04
C GLY A 310 -2.85 17.21 67.99
N PRO A 311 -3.16 16.80 66.74
CA PRO A 311 -3.46 17.75 65.68
C PRO A 311 -4.83 18.42 65.90
N MET A 312 -4.85 19.74 65.97
CA MET A 312 -6.10 20.50 66.14
C MET A 312 -6.75 20.75 64.77
N THR A 313 -8.08 20.75 64.71
CA THR A 313 -8.85 21.05 63.50
C THR A 313 -9.90 22.13 63.76
N LEU A 314 -10.00 23.03 62.79
CA LEU A 314 -11.05 24.04 62.67
C LEU A 314 -12.08 23.55 61.65
N GLU A 315 -13.24 23.12 62.12
CA GLU A 315 -14.38 22.78 61.27
C GLU A 315 -15.23 24.02 61.03
N ILE A 316 -15.55 24.31 59.77
CA ILE A 316 -16.30 25.49 59.35
C ILE A 316 -17.73 25.04 59.05
N ASP A 317 -18.68 25.45 59.90
CA ASP A 317 -20.11 25.18 59.72
C ASP A 317 -20.77 26.28 58.86
N GLY A 318 -20.28 27.52 58.93
CA GLY A 318 -20.77 28.63 58.13
C GLY A 318 -19.75 29.77 58.03
N PHE A 319 -19.62 30.35 56.83
CA PHE A 319 -18.77 31.50 56.57
C PHE A 319 -19.50 32.52 55.69
N SER A 320 -19.46 33.78 56.09
CA SER A 320 -20.04 34.89 55.32
C SER A 320 -18.92 35.70 54.66
N PRO A 321 -18.77 35.63 53.32
CA PRO A 321 -17.69 36.33 52.62
C PRO A 321 -17.84 37.86 52.66
N VAL A 322 -19.04 38.38 52.90
CA VAL A 322 -19.31 39.83 52.95
C VAL A 322 -18.64 40.45 54.18
N ASN A 323 -19.01 39.99 55.36
CA ASN A 323 -18.53 40.54 56.64
C ASN A 323 -17.38 39.73 57.27
N GLY A 324 -16.99 38.60 56.68
CA GLY A 324 -15.92 37.74 57.20
C GLY A 324 -16.31 36.93 58.44
N ALA A 325 -17.59 36.91 58.82
CA ALA A 325 -18.05 36.16 59.98
C ALA A 325 -17.91 34.65 59.74
N LEU A 326 -17.35 33.95 60.73
CA LEU A 326 -17.09 32.52 60.72
C LEU A 326 -17.75 31.87 61.93
N ALA A 327 -18.46 30.77 61.69
CA ALA A 327 -19.02 29.91 62.71
C ALA A 327 -18.62 28.47 62.44
N GLY A 328 -18.39 27.71 63.50
CA GLY A 328 -17.90 26.34 63.33
C GLY A 328 -17.60 25.65 64.64
N LYS A 329 -16.63 24.75 64.60
CA LYS A 329 -16.15 24.00 65.76
C LYS A 329 -14.63 23.95 65.75
N LEU A 330 -14.06 24.01 66.94
CA LEU A 330 -12.63 23.87 67.16
C LEU A 330 -12.41 22.67 68.08
N GLY A 331 -11.56 21.73 67.69
CA GLY A 331 -11.33 20.51 68.46
C GLY A 331 -9.98 19.86 68.17
N ALA A 332 -9.53 19.02 69.09
CA ALA A 332 -8.36 18.15 68.93
C ALA A 332 -8.73 16.73 69.36
N PRO A 333 -8.29 15.67 68.65
CA PRO A 333 -8.61 14.30 68.98
C PRO A 333 -7.87 13.87 70.25
N GLY A 334 -8.60 13.63 71.35
CA GLY A 334 -8.06 13.07 72.59
C GLY A 334 -8.11 14.00 73.81
N TYR A 335 -8.26 15.31 73.63
CA TYR A 335 -8.60 16.22 74.72
C TYR A 335 -10.11 16.48 74.72
N SER A 336 -10.75 16.16 75.84
CA SER A 336 -12.07 16.66 76.19
C SER A 336 -12.00 18.15 76.54
N ILE A 337 -11.69 18.99 75.56
CA ILE A 337 -12.44 20.24 75.42
C ILE A 337 -13.86 19.76 75.08
N ALA A 338 -14.61 19.44 76.13
CA ALA A 338 -15.73 18.51 76.06
C ALA A 338 -16.85 19.09 75.18
N ARG A 339 -17.15 18.36 74.09
CA ARG A 339 -17.98 18.76 72.94
C ARG A 339 -17.24 19.74 72.02
N PRO A 340 -17.33 19.56 70.69
CA PRO A 340 -16.86 20.57 69.75
C PRO A 340 -17.46 21.92 70.15
N SER A 341 -16.65 22.78 70.77
CA SER A 341 -17.11 24.05 71.29
C SER A 341 -17.43 24.91 70.08
N SER A 342 -18.70 25.34 69.98
CA SER A 342 -19.13 26.23 68.91
C SER A 342 -18.24 27.46 68.95
N ILE A 343 -17.58 27.74 67.84
CA ILE A 343 -16.75 28.92 67.72
C ILE A 343 -17.49 30.03 67.00
N VAL A 344 -17.15 31.25 67.36
CA VAL A 344 -17.51 32.44 66.61
C VAL A 344 -16.22 33.19 66.34
N GLY A 345 -15.99 33.47 65.07
CA GLY A 345 -14.80 34.15 64.60
C GLY A 345 -15.10 35.16 63.51
N THR A 346 -14.07 35.92 63.17
CA THR A 346 -14.11 36.89 62.09
C THR A 346 -12.77 36.88 61.37
N LEU A 347 -12.83 36.84 60.04
CA LEU A 347 -11.71 37.16 59.17
C LEU A 347 -11.78 38.65 58.82
N ALA A 348 -10.84 39.43 59.35
CA ALA A 348 -10.71 40.86 59.09
C ALA A 348 -9.33 41.15 58.49
N GLN A 349 -9.32 41.73 57.28
CA GLN A 349 -8.08 42.01 56.54
C GLN A 349 -7.23 40.74 56.35
N THR A 350 -6.15 40.60 57.11
CA THR A 350 -5.23 39.46 57.06
C THR A 350 -5.20 38.69 58.38
N GLU A 351 -6.16 38.94 59.26
CA GLU A 351 -6.23 38.34 60.60
C GLU A 351 -7.51 37.51 60.75
N LEU A 352 -7.33 36.26 61.15
CA LEU A 352 -8.38 35.34 61.53
C LEU A 352 -8.41 35.24 63.06
N ALA A 353 -9.46 35.78 63.65
CA ALA A 353 -9.73 35.67 65.07
C ALA A 353 -10.89 34.69 65.29
N VAL A 354 -10.68 33.68 66.13
CA VAL A 354 -11.67 32.65 66.44
C VAL A 354 -11.74 32.47 67.94
N ASN A 355 -12.93 32.61 68.51
CA ASN A 355 -13.15 32.43 69.93
C ASN A 355 -14.00 31.18 70.17
N SER A 356 -13.57 30.37 71.11
CA SER A 356 -14.29 29.20 71.63
C SER A 356 -14.38 29.29 73.16
N PHE A 357 -15.20 28.46 73.80
CA PHE A 357 -15.43 28.54 75.24
C PHE A 357 -14.12 28.35 76.03
N GLY A 358 -13.55 29.45 76.53
CA GLY A 358 -12.30 29.47 77.27
C GLY A 358 -11.02 29.50 76.43
N CYS A 359 -11.10 29.55 75.09
CA CYS A 359 -9.94 29.66 74.20
C CYS A 359 -10.13 30.77 73.14
N ALA A 360 -9.05 31.47 72.81
CA ALA A 360 -8.96 32.43 71.74
C ALA A 360 -7.80 32.06 70.81
N LEU A 361 -8.10 31.92 69.52
CA LEU A 361 -7.15 31.67 68.45
C LEU A 361 -7.06 32.92 67.59
N THR A 362 -5.89 33.53 67.54
CA THR A 362 -5.61 34.71 66.71
C THR A 362 -4.48 34.37 65.76
N LEU A 363 -4.75 34.43 64.46
CA LEU A 363 -3.80 34.07 63.41
C LEU A 363 -3.70 35.19 62.38
N ARG A 364 -2.50 35.46 61.90
CA ARG A 364 -2.23 36.50 60.90
C ARG A 364 -1.49 35.90 59.70
N LEU A 365 -1.84 36.38 58.51
CA LEU A 365 -1.14 36.01 57.28
C LEU A 365 0.32 36.45 57.35
N THR A 366 1.21 35.49 57.11
CA THR A 366 2.66 35.69 56.98
C THR A 366 3.07 35.70 55.50
N GLU A 367 4.30 36.15 55.24
CA GLU A 367 4.89 36.11 53.89
C GLU A 367 5.08 34.68 53.36
N HIS A 368 5.03 33.67 54.22
CA HIS A 368 5.24 32.26 53.88
C HIS A 368 3.94 31.53 53.51
N ARG A 369 2.87 32.26 53.16
CA ARG A 369 1.53 31.67 52.87
C ARG A 369 1.01 30.80 54.03
N THR A 370 1.27 31.23 55.26
CA THR A 370 0.71 30.61 56.46
C THR A 370 -0.06 31.63 57.28
N LEU A 371 -1.10 31.20 57.98
CA LEU A 371 -1.69 31.98 59.06
C LEU A 371 -1.03 31.54 60.36
N ASP A 372 -0.16 32.39 60.91
CA ASP A 372 0.57 32.11 62.15
C ASP A 372 0.07 33.02 63.27
N GLY A 373 0.06 32.52 64.50
CA GLY A 373 -0.26 33.32 65.66
C GLY A 373 -0.34 32.49 66.92
N LEU A 374 -1.24 32.86 67.83
CA LEU A 374 -1.30 32.30 69.18
C LEU A 374 -2.66 31.68 69.47
N LEU A 375 -2.63 30.53 70.12
CA LEU A 375 -3.76 29.91 70.79
C LEU A 375 -3.60 30.15 72.30
N ARG A 376 -4.56 30.86 72.89
CA ARG A 376 -4.61 31.16 74.32
C ARG A 376 -5.84 30.51 74.92
N CYS A 377 -5.67 29.62 75.88
CA CYS A 377 -6.78 29.03 76.62
C CYS A 377 -6.64 29.34 78.10
N GLN A 378 -7.76 29.48 78.81
CA GLN A 378 -7.75 29.74 80.27
C GLN A 378 -7.06 28.63 81.07
N THR A 379 -7.07 27.40 80.56
CA THR A 379 -6.57 26.19 81.25
C THR A 379 -5.31 25.60 80.63
N LEU A 380 -4.77 26.18 79.55
CA LEU A 380 -3.58 25.69 78.85
C LEU A 380 -2.53 26.81 78.72
N PRO A 381 -1.23 26.48 78.69
CA PRO A 381 -0.18 27.45 78.38
C PRO A 381 -0.38 28.04 76.98
N THR A 382 0.26 29.18 76.71
CA THR A 382 0.15 29.82 75.39
C THR A 382 0.86 28.96 74.35
N LEU A 383 0.17 28.62 73.26
CA LEU A 383 0.72 27.83 72.17
C LEU A 383 0.82 28.67 70.89
N ILE A 384 1.81 28.37 70.05
CA ILE A 384 1.90 28.92 68.70
C ILE A 384 1.00 28.06 67.80
N ALA A 385 0.17 28.69 67.00
CA ALA A 385 -0.70 28.02 66.04
C ALA A 385 -0.35 28.44 64.61
N ARG A 386 -0.37 27.48 63.69
CA ARG A 386 -0.07 27.67 62.27
C ARG A 386 -1.09 26.93 61.41
N ILE A 387 -1.57 27.62 60.37
CA ILE A 387 -2.35 27.02 59.29
C ILE A 387 -1.59 27.24 57.99
N THR A 388 -1.38 26.18 57.22
CA THR A 388 -0.80 26.25 55.88
C THR A 388 -1.88 26.55 54.85
N LEU A 389 -1.65 27.53 53.97
CA LEU A 389 -2.56 27.86 52.87
C LEU A 389 -2.11 27.12 51.61
N ASP A 390 -2.81 26.05 51.28
CA ASP A 390 -2.66 25.23 50.06
C ASP A 390 -3.74 25.51 49.02
#